data_AF-A0A6N9RBK6-F1
#
_entry.id   AF-A0A6N9RBK6-F1
#
_cell.length_a   1.000
_cell.length_b   1.000
_cell.length_c   1.000
_cell.angle_alpha   90.00
_cell.angle_beta   90.00
_cell.angle_gamma   90.00
#
_symmetry.space_group_name_H-M   'P 1'
#
loop_
_entity.id
_entity.type
_entity.pdbx_description
1 polymer ?
#
loop_
_entity_poly.entity_id
_entity_poly.type
_entity_poly.pdbx_seq_one_letter_code
_entity_poly.pdbx_strand_id
1 'polypeptide(L)'
;MPSRREQAGFRPMKVQVRSGSYAEAFYRGKSGLIGNALGRSRAIVPGIAPSPIDDLIFHGGKTVPHMQLANLYVGGAAAWKASDVEAIDKAIYRAMNDRRLNNVMVQYFPGNKLECAALESRILDGTPPKVVSQYDTIAMLKKLYADGALGHSDL
;
A
#
# COMPACT_ATOMS: atom_id res chain seq x y z
N MET A 1 -36.27 -8.76 -29.53
CA MET A 1 -34.99 -9.51 -29.55
C MET A 1 -34.65 -9.80 -31.01
N PRO A 2 -33.42 -9.61 -31.54
CA PRO A 2 -32.24 -8.83 -31.10
C PRO A 2 -32.01 -7.62 -32.08
N SER A 3 -31.03 -6.71 -32.02
CA SER A 3 -29.84 -6.49 -31.19
C SER A 3 -29.66 -4.96 -31.00
N ARG A 4 -29.55 -4.52 -29.74
CA ARG A 4 -29.07 -3.18 -29.38
C ARG A 4 -27.57 -3.16 -29.73
N ARG A 5 -27.22 -2.68 -30.92
CA ARG A 5 -25.84 -2.26 -31.20
C ARG A 5 -25.53 -1.14 -30.21
N GLU A 6 -24.72 -1.45 -29.21
CA GLU A 6 -24.00 -0.46 -28.43
C GLU A 6 -23.26 0.45 -29.42
N GLN A 7 -23.82 1.63 -29.67
CA GLN A 7 -23.02 2.73 -30.19
C GLN A 7 -22.00 3.01 -29.10
N ALA A 8 -20.80 2.45 -29.24
CA ALA A 8 -19.65 2.78 -28.44
C ALA A 8 -19.39 4.28 -28.62
N GLY A 9 -20.04 5.07 -27.77
CA GLY A 9 -19.98 6.52 -27.80
C GLY A 9 -18.54 6.93 -27.63
N PHE A 10 -17.96 7.49 -28.69
CA PHE A 10 -16.63 8.07 -28.67
C PHE A 10 -16.53 9.06 -27.50
N ARG A 11 -15.79 8.69 -26.45
CA ARG A 11 -15.46 9.56 -25.31
C ARG A 11 -13.96 9.82 -25.36
N PRO A 12 -13.53 11.06 -25.66
CA PRO A 12 -12.11 11.33 -25.70
C PRO A 12 -11.54 11.22 -24.29
N MET A 13 -10.71 10.21 -24.06
CA MET A 13 -9.92 10.09 -22.84
C MET A 13 -8.76 11.07 -22.95
N LYS A 14 -8.88 12.21 -22.26
CA LYS A 14 -7.93 13.35 -22.22
C LYS A 14 -8.06 14.30 -23.42
N VAL A 15 -8.72 15.43 -23.18
CA VAL A 15 -8.73 16.59 -24.07
C VAL A 15 -7.91 17.71 -23.44
N GLN A 16 -6.96 18.28 -24.19
CA GLN A 16 -6.34 19.54 -23.80
C GLN A 16 -7.21 20.68 -24.32
N VAL A 17 -7.79 21.42 -23.38
CA VAL A 17 -8.64 22.58 -23.67
C VAL A 17 -8.14 23.75 -22.84
N ARG A 18 -8.37 24.96 -23.34
CA ARG A 18 -8.00 26.19 -22.62
C ARG A 18 -8.73 26.24 -21.28
N SER A 19 -7.99 26.55 -20.21
CA SER A 19 -8.58 26.69 -18.87
C SER A 19 -9.64 27.80 -18.83
N GLY A 20 -10.75 27.54 -18.13
CA GLY A 20 -11.91 28.42 -18.00
C GLY A 20 -12.84 28.43 -19.22
N SER A 21 -12.55 27.63 -20.26
CA SER A 21 -13.37 27.62 -21.47
C SER A 21 -14.66 26.81 -21.31
N TYR A 22 -15.64 27.12 -22.16
CA TYR A 22 -16.85 26.31 -22.30
C TYR A 22 -16.53 24.83 -22.58
N ALA A 23 -15.50 24.57 -23.39
CA ALA A 23 -15.04 23.22 -23.68
C ALA A 23 -14.53 22.50 -22.43
N GLU A 24 -13.80 23.17 -21.54
CA GLU A 24 -13.39 22.59 -20.26
C GLU A 24 -14.60 22.20 -19.39
N ALA A 25 -15.58 23.10 -19.24
CA ALA A 25 -16.78 22.83 -18.47
C ALA A 25 -17.58 21.64 -19.04
N PHE A 26 -17.73 21.58 -20.36
CA PHE A 26 -18.45 20.51 -21.05
C PHE A 26 -17.79 19.14 -20.88
N TYR A 27 -16.46 19.04 -21.03
CA TYR A 27 -15.75 17.78 -20.91
C TYR A 27 -15.54 17.34 -19.45
N ARG A 28 -15.36 18.27 -18.50
CA ARG A 28 -15.36 17.98 -17.06
C ARG A 28 -16.71 17.44 -16.58
N GLY A 29 -17.83 18.00 -17.06
CA GLY A 29 -19.17 17.49 -16.71
C GLY A 29 -19.42 16.05 -17.16
N LYS A 30 -18.61 15.56 -18.11
CA LYS A 30 -18.65 14.19 -18.64
C LYS A 30 -17.50 13.30 -18.17
N SER A 31 -16.58 13.83 -17.36
CA SER A 31 -15.51 13.03 -16.76
C SER A 31 -16.06 12.20 -15.61
N GLY A 32 -15.94 10.88 -15.72
CA GLY A 32 -16.43 9.89 -14.75
C GLY A 32 -16.21 8.49 -15.30
N LEU A 33 -16.03 7.50 -14.42
CA LEU A 33 -15.97 6.09 -14.80
C LEU A 33 -17.35 5.64 -15.31
N ILE A 34 -17.40 4.61 -16.17
CA ILE A 34 -18.66 4.06 -16.67
C ILE A 34 -19.56 3.68 -15.48
N GLY A 35 -20.75 4.27 -15.40
CA GLY A 35 -21.75 3.98 -14.36
C GLY A 35 -21.71 4.85 -13.11
N ASN A 36 -20.71 5.73 -12.90
CA ASN A 36 -20.59 6.54 -11.69
C ASN A 36 -20.37 8.03 -12.01
N ALA A 37 -21.24 8.90 -11.49
CA ALA A 37 -20.95 10.33 -11.38
C ALA A 37 -19.82 10.53 -10.35
N LEU A 38 -18.87 11.44 -10.60
CA LEU A 38 -17.85 11.82 -9.62
C LEU A 38 -18.55 12.28 -8.33
N GLY A 39 -18.41 11.51 -7.25
CA GLY A 39 -19.00 11.85 -5.96
C GLY A 39 -18.47 13.20 -5.47
N ARG A 40 -19.35 14.09 -5.00
CA ARG A 40 -18.90 15.29 -4.29
C ARG A 40 -18.21 14.86 -3.00
N SER A 41 -16.95 15.27 -2.81
CA SER A 41 -16.20 15.00 -1.58
C SER A 41 -16.99 15.52 -0.36
N ARG A 42 -17.18 14.65 0.63
CA ARG A 42 -17.99 14.94 1.83
C ARG A 42 -17.23 15.71 2.91
N ALA A 43 -15.91 15.84 2.78
CA ALA A 43 -15.05 16.58 3.70
C ALA A 43 -13.78 17.06 2.99
N ILE A 44 -13.50 18.36 3.06
CA ILE A 44 -12.28 18.99 2.52
C ILE A 44 -11.54 19.60 3.71
N VAL A 45 -10.24 19.30 3.84
CA VAL A 45 -9.38 19.94 4.84
C VAL A 45 -9.25 21.43 4.51
N PRO A 46 -9.44 22.36 5.49
CA PRO A 46 -9.32 23.79 5.23
C PRO A 46 -7.97 24.15 4.59
N GLY A 47 -8.01 24.96 3.53
CA GLY A 47 -6.80 25.43 2.83
C GLY A 47 -6.25 24.49 1.74
N ILE A 48 -6.85 23.31 1.53
CA ILE A 48 -6.46 22.38 0.46
C ILE A 48 -7.58 22.36 -0.59
N ALA A 49 -7.24 22.69 -1.84
CA ALA A 49 -8.20 22.57 -2.94
C ALA A 49 -8.47 21.09 -3.23
N PRO A 50 -9.74 20.67 -3.41
CA PRO A 50 -10.06 19.28 -3.72
C PRO A 50 -9.46 18.90 -5.06
N SER A 51 -8.70 17.81 -5.06
CA SER A 51 -7.98 17.32 -6.22
C SER A 51 -8.30 15.84 -6.38
N PRO A 52 -9.08 15.45 -7.41
CA PRO A 52 -9.48 14.06 -7.61
C PRO A 52 -8.32 13.08 -7.85
N ILE A 53 -7.12 13.60 -8.18
CA ILE A 53 -5.91 12.76 -8.29
C ILE A 53 -5.29 12.47 -6.92
N ASP A 54 -5.57 13.31 -5.92
CA ASP A 54 -5.08 13.18 -4.55
C ASP A 54 -6.11 12.46 -3.65
N ASP A 55 -7.25 12.05 -4.22
CA ASP A 55 -8.18 11.17 -3.52
C ASP A 55 -7.49 9.84 -3.22
N LEU A 56 -7.74 9.30 -2.03
CA LEU A 56 -7.24 7.98 -1.64
C LEU A 56 -8.03 6.89 -2.40
N ILE A 57 -7.74 6.74 -3.68
CA ILE A 57 -8.27 5.71 -4.57
C ILE A 57 -7.14 4.84 -5.07
N PHE A 58 -7.45 3.59 -5.42
CA PHE A 58 -6.46 2.68 -5.95
C PHE A 58 -6.10 3.03 -7.41
N HIS A 59 -4.89 3.50 -7.66
CA HIS A 59 -4.41 3.90 -8.99
C HIS A 59 -3.84 2.74 -9.84
N GLY A 60 -4.13 1.48 -9.49
CA GLY A 60 -3.71 0.32 -10.29
C GLY A 60 -2.28 -0.18 -10.05
N GLY A 61 -1.79 -0.10 -8.79
CA GLY A 61 -0.51 -0.67 -8.40
C GLY A 61 -0.55 -2.21 -8.26
N LYS A 62 0.59 -2.83 -7.90
CA LYS A 62 0.57 -4.23 -7.47
C LYS A 62 0.01 -4.32 -6.05
N THR A 63 -0.93 -5.23 -5.83
CA THR A 63 -1.41 -5.58 -4.48
C THR A 63 -0.69 -6.82 -3.99
N VAL A 64 -0.32 -6.85 -2.71
CA VAL A 64 0.20 -8.05 -2.04
C VAL A 64 -0.92 -8.58 -1.13
N PRO A 65 -1.80 -9.46 -1.63
CA PRO A 65 -2.98 -9.90 -0.87
C PRO A 65 -2.61 -10.77 0.33
N HIS A 66 -1.51 -11.53 0.24
CA HIS A 66 -1.00 -12.34 1.33
C HIS A 66 0.42 -11.86 1.64
N MET A 67 0.60 -11.28 2.81
CA MET A 67 1.89 -10.82 3.30
C MET A 67 2.39 -11.73 4.41
N GLN A 68 3.69 -11.97 4.44
CA GLN A 68 4.37 -12.60 5.56
C GLN A 68 5.34 -11.60 6.18
N LEU A 69 5.49 -11.62 7.50
CA LEU A 69 6.40 -10.73 8.21
C LEU A 69 7.25 -11.49 9.21
N ALA A 70 8.56 -11.36 9.11
CA ALA A 70 9.51 -11.77 10.15
C ALA A 70 10.23 -10.52 10.69
N ASN A 71 10.39 -10.42 12.02
CA ASN A 71 11.26 -9.41 12.60
C ASN A 71 12.69 -9.95 12.68
N LEU A 72 13.65 -9.13 12.25
CA LEU A 72 15.08 -9.44 12.31
C LEU A 72 15.77 -8.45 13.25
N TYR A 73 16.20 -8.94 14.42
CA TYR A 73 16.80 -8.12 15.45
C TYR A 73 18.32 -8.08 15.28
N VAL A 74 18.87 -6.89 15.02
CA VAL A 74 20.30 -6.72 14.71
C VAL A 74 21.12 -6.55 16.00
N GLY A 75 22.31 -7.16 16.06
CA GLY A 75 23.31 -6.89 17.12
C GLY A 75 23.57 -8.04 18.10
N GLY A 76 23.07 -9.24 17.82
CA GLY A 76 23.28 -10.43 18.65
C GLY A 76 22.39 -10.50 19.89
N ALA A 77 22.34 -11.69 20.50
CA ALA A 77 21.44 -11.97 21.62
C ALA A 77 21.65 -11.06 22.85
N ALA A 78 22.89 -10.63 23.10
CA ALA A 78 23.21 -9.75 24.23
C ALA A 78 22.65 -8.32 24.07
N ALA A 79 22.27 -7.92 22.84
CA ALA A 79 21.75 -6.59 22.56
C ALA A 79 20.26 -6.44 22.89
N TRP A 80 19.55 -7.56 23.02
CA TRP A 80 18.10 -7.60 23.14
C TRP A 80 17.70 -8.34 24.41
N LYS A 81 16.82 -7.73 25.21
CA LYS A 81 16.18 -8.45 26.30
C LYS A 81 15.05 -9.29 25.72
N ALA A 82 14.88 -10.50 26.23
CA ALA A 82 13.80 -11.39 25.78
C ALA A 82 12.41 -10.76 25.92
N SER A 83 12.19 -9.98 26.99
CA SER A 83 10.94 -9.24 27.21
C SER A 83 10.67 -8.20 26.13
N ASP A 84 11.71 -7.56 25.59
CA ASP A 84 11.57 -6.51 24.59
C ASP A 84 11.22 -7.14 23.24
N VAL A 85 11.89 -8.24 22.88
CA VAL A 85 11.58 -9.03 21.69
C VAL A 85 10.13 -9.51 21.71
N GLU A 86 9.69 -10.13 22.81
CA GLU A 86 8.31 -10.60 22.95
C GLU A 86 7.30 -9.45 22.85
N ALA A 87 7.59 -8.31 23.49
CA ALA A 87 6.71 -7.14 23.45
C ALA A 87 6.60 -6.55 22.03
N ILE A 88 7.71 -6.44 21.30
CA ILE A 88 7.76 -5.93 19.94
C ILE A 88 7.01 -6.87 18.99
N ASP A 89 7.31 -8.17 19.03
CA ASP A 89 6.65 -9.17 18.20
C ASP A 89 5.13 -9.14 18.41
N LYS A 90 4.70 -9.11 19.67
CA LYS A 90 3.28 -9.03 20.04
C LYS A 90 2.61 -7.74 19.57
N ALA A 91 3.29 -6.60 19.70
CA ALA A 91 2.76 -5.31 19.29
C ALA A 91 2.56 -5.26 17.76
N ILE A 92 3.56 -5.70 17.00
CA ILE A 92 3.51 -5.72 15.54
C ILE A 92 2.44 -6.71 15.07
N TYR A 93 2.43 -7.93 15.60
CA TYR A 93 1.42 -8.94 15.26
C TYR A 93 0.00 -8.43 15.48
N ARG A 94 -0.25 -7.73 16.59
CA ARG A 94 -1.53 -7.11 16.89
C ARG A 94 -1.89 -6.01 15.89
N ALA A 95 -0.94 -5.16 15.52
CA ALA A 95 -1.18 -4.11 14.54
C ALA A 95 -1.59 -4.69 13.18
N MET A 96 -0.91 -5.75 12.73
CA MET A 96 -1.18 -6.40 11.44
C MET A 96 -2.53 -7.15 11.41
N ASN A 97 -2.98 -7.66 12.56
CA ASN A 97 -4.25 -8.35 12.71
C ASN A 97 -5.37 -7.45 13.24
N ASP A 98 -5.12 -6.14 13.40
CA ASP A 98 -6.12 -5.23 13.93
C ASP A 98 -7.27 -5.10 12.94
N ARG A 99 -8.46 -5.56 13.35
CA ARG A 99 -9.65 -5.56 12.51
C ARG A 99 -10.05 -4.15 12.07
N ARG A 100 -9.86 -3.13 12.91
CA ARG A 100 -10.22 -1.74 12.56
C ARG A 100 -9.26 -1.20 11.51
N LEU A 101 -7.96 -1.44 11.67
CA LEU A 101 -6.97 -1.07 10.67
C LEU A 101 -7.24 -1.80 9.35
N ASN A 102 -7.43 -3.12 9.39
CA ASN A 102 -7.69 -3.91 8.18
C ASN A 102 -8.99 -3.48 7.48
N ASN A 103 -10.03 -3.09 8.22
CA ASN A 103 -11.26 -2.52 7.66
C ASN A 103 -11.04 -1.18 6.93
N VAL A 104 -10.04 -0.39 7.33
CA VAL A 104 -9.65 0.82 6.60
C VAL A 104 -8.86 0.42 5.35
N MET A 105 -7.92 -0.52 5.47
CA MET A 105 -7.09 -0.95 4.35
C MET A 105 -7.90 -1.53 3.19
N VAL A 106 -8.90 -2.40 3.46
CA VAL A 106 -9.73 -2.99 2.39
C VAL A 106 -10.51 -1.98 1.56
N GLN A 107 -10.75 -0.77 2.06
CA GLN A 107 -11.41 0.32 1.29
C GLN A 107 -10.56 0.76 0.09
N TYR A 108 -9.25 0.60 0.20
CA TYR A 108 -8.30 0.96 -0.86
C TYR A 108 -7.95 -0.21 -1.78
N PHE A 109 -8.43 -1.42 -1.49
CA PHE A 109 -8.08 -2.61 -2.28
C PHE A 109 -9.33 -3.47 -2.57
N PRO A 110 -10.31 -2.94 -3.34
CA PRO A 110 -11.57 -3.62 -3.58
C PRO A 110 -11.36 -4.99 -4.24
N GLY A 111 -12.08 -6.01 -3.75
CA GLY A 111 -12.02 -7.38 -4.27
C GLY A 111 -10.85 -8.23 -3.76
N ASN A 112 -9.94 -7.66 -2.97
CA ASN A 112 -8.81 -8.39 -2.39
C ASN A 112 -9.03 -8.64 -0.89
N LYS A 113 -8.86 -9.88 -0.46
CA LYS A 113 -8.72 -10.20 0.95
C LYS A 113 -7.26 -9.96 1.33
N LEU A 114 -7.02 -8.97 2.19
CA LEU A 114 -5.69 -8.70 2.72
C LEU A 114 -5.48 -9.58 3.95
N GLU A 115 -4.47 -10.43 3.90
CA GLU A 115 -4.06 -11.30 5.00
C GLU A 115 -2.59 -11.06 5.31
N CYS A 116 -2.25 -11.10 6.61
CA CYS A 116 -0.88 -11.02 7.05
C CYS A 116 -0.56 -12.13 8.06
N ALA A 117 0.46 -12.93 7.76
CA ALA A 117 0.96 -13.97 8.63
C ALA A 117 2.29 -13.51 9.26
N ALA A 118 2.39 -13.56 10.60
CA ALA A 118 3.69 -13.40 11.25
C ALA A 118 4.46 -14.72 11.16
N LEU A 119 5.72 -14.60 10.77
CA LEU A 119 6.73 -15.63 10.82
C LEU A 119 7.52 -15.50 12.13
N GLU A 120 8.30 -16.53 12.43
CA GLU A 120 9.19 -16.53 13.58
C GLU A 120 10.26 -15.43 13.43
N SER A 121 10.38 -14.61 14.47
CA SER A 121 11.41 -13.58 14.55
C SER A 121 12.78 -14.18 14.82
N ARG A 122 13.83 -13.51 14.36
CA ARG A 122 15.22 -13.99 14.53
C ARG A 122 16.12 -12.89 15.02
N ILE A 123 17.01 -13.23 15.95
CA ILE A 123 18.12 -12.36 16.34
C ILE A 123 19.29 -12.69 15.43
N LEU A 124 19.82 -11.69 14.75
CA LEU A 124 20.97 -11.81 13.87
C LEU A 124 22.25 -11.71 14.69
N ASP A 125 23.15 -12.68 14.48
CA ASP A 125 24.48 -12.64 15.05
C ASP A 125 25.25 -11.40 14.60
N GLY A 126 26.02 -10.84 15.52
CA GLY A 126 26.86 -9.68 15.23
C GLY A 126 26.99 -8.76 16.43
N THR A 127 27.72 -7.67 16.24
CA THR A 127 27.83 -6.60 17.23
C THR A 127 26.74 -5.55 16.99
N PRO A 128 26.20 -4.92 18.04
CA PRO A 128 25.21 -3.86 17.90
C PRO A 128 25.80 -2.68 17.12
N PRO A 129 25.25 -2.33 15.95
CA PRO A 129 25.72 -1.17 15.21
C PRO A 129 25.32 0.12 15.92
N LYS A 130 26.24 1.09 15.99
CA LYS A 130 25.93 2.43 16.52
C LYS A 130 25.10 3.26 15.55
N VAL A 131 25.30 3.04 14.25
CA VAL A 131 24.61 3.70 13.14
C VAL A 131 24.37 2.65 12.07
N VAL A 132 23.20 2.67 11.46
CA VAL A 132 22.85 1.82 10.32
C VAL A 132 22.41 2.73 9.19
N SER A 133 23.07 2.65 8.03
CA SER A 133 22.63 3.32 6.82
C SER A 133 21.73 2.42 5.97
N GLN A 134 21.11 3.00 4.94
CA GLN A 134 20.38 2.24 3.93
C GLN A 134 21.29 1.22 3.23
N TYR A 135 22.54 1.59 2.93
CA TYR A 135 23.50 0.69 2.28
C TYR A 135 23.80 -0.53 3.16
N ASP A 136 24.01 -0.32 4.46
CA ASP A 136 24.27 -1.40 5.42
C ASP A 136 23.08 -2.35 5.52
N THR A 137 21.86 -1.80 5.52
CA THR A 137 20.62 -2.59 5.55
C THR A 137 20.49 -3.45 4.29
N ILE A 138 20.74 -2.88 3.11
CA ILE A 138 20.71 -3.62 1.84
C ILE A 138 21.78 -4.72 1.82
N ALA A 139 22.98 -4.42 2.29
CA ALA A 139 24.06 -5.40 2.36
C ALA A 139 23.71 -6.57 3.30
N MET A 140 23.13 -6.27 4.47
CA MET A 140 22.65 -7.30 5.41
C MET A 140 21.56 -8.17 4.79
N LEU A 141 20.55 -7.58 4.15
CA LEU A 141 19.48 -8.33 3.48
C LEU A 141 20.01 -9.23 2.36
N LYS A 142 20.92 -8.71 1.52
CA LYS A 142 21.57 -9.52 0.47
C LYS A 142 22.32 -10.71 1.03
N LYS A 143 23.04 -10.52 2.15
CA LYS A 143 23.75 -11.59 2.84
C LYS A 143 22.75 -12.64 3.36
N LEU A 144 21.72 -12.22 4.08
CA LEU A 144 20.70 -13.14 4.61
C LEU A 144 19.98 -13.92 3.51
N TYR A 145 19.75 -13.28 2.35
CA TYR A 145 19.21 -13.96 1.18
C TYR A 145 20.18 -15.01 0.64
N ALA A 146 21.45 -14.64 0.42
CA ALA A 146 22.48 -15.56 -0.07
C ALA A 146 22.73 -16.74 0.88
N ASP A 147 22.62 -16.50 2.18
CA ASP A 147 22.78 -17.51 3.24
C ASP A 147 21.52 -18.39 3.40
N GLY A 148 20.45 -18.16 2.62
CA GLY A 148 19.19 -18.89 2.70
C GLY A 148 18.35 -18.59 3.94
N ALA A 149 18.77 -17.61 4.75
CA ALA A 149 18.16 -17.27 6.02
C ALA A 149 16.77 -16.61 5.87
N LEU A 150 16.45 -16.04 4.71
CA LEU A 150 15.13 -15.47 4.41
C LEU A 150 14.09 -16.50 3.93
N GLY A 151 14.48 -17.78 3.85
CA GLY A 151 13.61 -18.88 3.39
C GLY A 151 13.23 -18.77 1.91
N HIS A 152 12.18 -19.48 1.51
CA HIS A 152 11.55 -19.33 0.18
C HIS A 152 10.68 -18.08 0.06
N SER A 153 10.60 -17.29 1.14
CA SER A 153 9.62 -16.24 1.31
C SER A 153 9.93 -14.96 0.53
N ASP A 154 11.13 -14.75 -0.02
CA ASP A 154 11.42 -13.55 -0.82
C ASP A 154 12.57 -13.73 -1.84
N LEU A 155 12.23 -14.12 -3.07
CA LEU A 155 12.57 -13.40 -4.32
C LEU A 155 11.39 -13.50 -5.30
#